data_AF-A0A9X3IX05-F1
#
_entry.id   AF-A0A9X3IX05-F1
#
_cell.length_a   1.000
_cell.length_b   1.000
_cell.length_c   1.000
_cell.angle_alpha   90.00
_cell.angle_beta   90.00
_cell.angle_gamma   90.00
#
_symmetry.space_group_name_H-M   'P 1'
#
loop_
_entity.id
_entity.type
_entity.pdbx_description
1 polymer ?
#
loop_
_entity_poly.entity_id
_entity_poly.type
_entity_poly.pdbx_seq_one_letter_code
_entity_poly.pdbx_strand_id
1 'polypeptide(L)'
;MRRITLALAVALGAGLALVGTAGASPRKVCRGTDKPCGDECYDPATESCQPGALVCRGAQRACGGQCYDPFYQSCSTGRVECAGSQKPCGEQCYDPATEDCRLEVKDNQPERA
;
A
#
# COMPACT_ATOMS: atom_id res chain seq x y z
N MET A 1 -0.21 -25.81 -67.72
CA MET A 1 0.81 -24.74 -67.72
C MET A 1 0.13 -23.40 -67.95
N ARG A 2 0.07 -22.52 -66.94
CA ARG A 2 -0.17 -21.07 -67.11
C ARG A 2 0.36 -20.35 -65.88
N ARG A 3 1.51 -19.69 -66.06
CA ARG A 3 2.13 -18.75 -65.14
C ARG A 3 1.42 -17.41 -65.32
N ILE A 4 0.89 -16.79 -64.25
CA ILE A 4 0.53 -15.37 -64.27
C ILE A 4 0.89 -14.74 -62.91
N THR A 5 2.04 -14.07 -62.95
CA THR A 5 2.38 -12.74 -62.42
C THR A 5 2.02 -12.35 -60.97
N LEU A 6 3.10 -12.09 -60.23
CA LEU A 6 3.20 -11.36 -58.96
C LEU A 6 2.43 -10.04 -58.94
N ALA A 7 1.80 -9.75 -57.79
CA ALA A 7 1.64 -8.40 -57.29
C ALA A 7 2.07 -8.38 -55.81
N LEU A 8 3.27 -7.84 -55.54
CA LEU A 8 3.68 -7.44 -54.20
C LEU A 8 2.76 -6.29 -53.75
N ALA A 9 1.86 -6.55 -52.82
CA ALA A 9 1.23 -5.50 -52.03
C ALA A 9 2.02 -5.34 -50.73
N VAL A 10 3.01 -4.46 -50.73
CA VAL A 10 3.66 -4.00 -49.50
C VAL A 10 2.67 -3.06 -48.81
N ALA A 11 1.86 -3.63 -47.91
CA ALA A 11 0.99 -2.86 -47.04
C ALA A 11 1.86 -2.21 -45.95
N LEU A 12 2.32 -0.99 -46.24
CA LEU A 12 2.74 -0.01 -45.24
C LEU A 12 1.49 0.49 -44.51
N GLY A 13 1.37 0.18 -43.23
CA GLY A 13 0.33 0.74 -42.35
C GLY A 13 -0.10 -0.29 -41.31
N ALA A 14 -0.17 0.00 -40.01
CA ALA A 14 -0.05 1.24 -39.30
C ALA A 14 0.58 0.89 -37.94
N GLY A 15 1.55 1.68 -37.48
CA GLY A 15 1.92 1.65 -36.08
C GLY A 15 0.71 2.09 -35.27
N LEU A 16 -0.03 1.13 -34.70
CA LEU A 16 -0.95 1.41 -33.61
C LEU A 16 -0.11 1.90 -32.43
N ALA A 17 0.10 3.21 -32.37
CA ALA A 17 0.40 3.85 -31.10
C ALA A 17 -0.81 3.60 -30.21
N LEU A 18 -0.70 2.62 -29.32
CA LEU A 18 -1.58 2.49 -28.17
C LEU A 18 -1.38 3.76 -27.34
N VAL A 19 -2.17 4.79 -27.63
CA VAL A 19 -2.35 5.94 -26.76
C VAL A 19 -3.10 5.40 -25.56
N GLY A 20 -2.37 4.82 -24.61
CA GLY A 20 -2.87 4.54 -23.29
C GLY A 20 -3.17 5.88 -22.63
N THR A 21 -4.40 6.36 -22.75
CA THR A 21 -4.90 7.39 -21.85
C THR A 21 -5.00 6.73 -20.47
N ALA A 22 -3.91 6.80 -19.71
CA ALA A 22 -3.92 6.52 -18.29
C ALA A 22 -4.97 7.48 -17.69
N GLY A 23 -6.14 6.94 -17.36
CA GLY A 23 -7.19 7.68 -16.68
C GLY A 23 -6.63 8.18 -15.36
N ALA A 24 -6.25 9.45 -15.32
CA ALA A 24 -5.94 10.12 -14.08
C ALA A 24 -7.27 10.29 -13.33
N SER A 25 -7.59 9.33 -12.44
CA SER A 25 -8.65 9.51 -11.45
C SER A 25 -8.43 10.86 -10.75
N PRO A 26 -9.51 11.63 -10.47
CA PRO A 26 -9.37 12.91 -9.80
C PRO A 26 -8.63 12.70 -8.47
N ARG A 27 -7.42 13.26 -8.36
CA ARG A 27 -6.66 13.20 -7.12
C ARG A 27 -7.42 13.97 -6.04
N LYS A 28 -7.61 13.38 -4.87
CA LYS A 28 -8.16 14.07 -3.70
C LYS A 28 -7.42 15.38 -3.47
N VAL A 29 -8.17 16.45 -3.19
CA VAL A 29 -7.59 17.76 -2.87
C VAL A 29 -7.33 17.81 -1.36
N CYS A 30 -6.05 17.93 -1.00
CA CYS A 30 -5.60 18.06 0.37
C CYS A 30 -5.28 19.52 0.70
N ARG A 31 -5.38 19.90 1.98
CA ARG A 31 -5.16 21.29 2.42
C ARG A 31 -3.72 21.48 2.86
N GLY A 32 -3.22 22.72 2.78
CA GLY A 32 -1.90 23.07 3.28
C GLY A 32 -0.78 22.31 2.59
N THR A 33 0.07 21.65 3.38
CA THR A 33 1.22 20.87 2.91
C THR A 33 0.93 19.38 2.71
N ASP A 34 -0.29 18.95 3.04
CA ASP A 34 -0.70 17.55 2.96
C ASP A 34 -0.74 17.08 1.50
N LYS A 35 -0.43 15.80 1.30
CA LYS A 35 -0.41 15.16 -0.01
C LYS A 35 -1.50 14.09 -0.10
N PRO A 36 -2.10 13.88 -1.29
CA PRO A 36 -3.07 12.81 -1.46
C PRO A 36 -2.40 11.44 -1.54
N CYS A 37 -3.02 10.47 -0.88
CA CYS A 37 -2.73 9.03 -0.96
C CYS A 37 -4.05 8.30 -1.22
N GLY A 38 -4.39 8.09 -2.49
CA GLY A 38 -5.74 7.65 -2.89
C GLY A 38 -6.81 8.64 -2.42
N ASP A 39 -7.71 8.16 -1.56
CA ASP A 39 -8.80 8.94 -0.96
C ASP A 39 -8.45 9.51 0.43
N GLU A 40 -7.20 9.39 0.87
CA GLU A 40 -6.69 9.98 2.11
C GLU A 40 -5.70 11.13 1.84
N CYS A 41 -5.52 12.01 2.82
CA CYS A 41 -4.48 13.03 2.81
C CYS A 41 -3.50 12.70 3.94
N TYR A 42 -2.20 12.78 3.67
CA TYR A 42 -1.16 12.49 4.65
C TYR A 42 -0.19 13.66 4.76
N ASP A 43 0.40 13.81 5.95
CA ASP A 43 1.48 14.78 6.18
C ASP A 43 2.81 14.16 5.74
N PRO A 44 3.46 14.63 4.66
CA PRO A 44 4.72 14.08 4.20
C PRO A 44 5.90 14.32 5.15
N ALA A 45 5.76 15.16 6.17
CA ALA A 45 6.81 15.35 7.18
C ALA A 45 6.85 14.19 8.20
N THR A 46 5.73 13.51 8.43
CA THR A 46 5.60 12.48 9.46
C THR A 46 5.05 11.15 8.94
N GLU A 47 4.51 11.13 7.73
CA GLU A 47 3.81 10.00 7.14
C GLU A 47 4.28 9.77 5.69
N SER A 48 3.98 8.58 5.18
CA SER A 48 4.33 8.16 3.83
C SER A 48 3.17 7.43 3.18
N CYS A 49 2.92 7.72 1.91
CA CYS A 49 1.96 6.98 1.10
C CYS A 49 2.62 5.73 0.51
N GLN A 50 2.11 4.57 0.86
CA GLN A 50 2.55 3.27 0.40
C GLN A 50 1.68 2.77 -0.77
N PRO A 51 2.13 1.74 -1.52
CA PRO A 51 1.30 1.12 -2.55
C PRO A 51 -0.07 0.71 -2.02
N GLY A 52 -1.12 0.88 -2.84
CA GLY A 52 -2.49 0.60 -2.43
C GLY A 52 -3.16 1.74 -1.63
N ALA A 53 -2.59 2.96 -1.67
CA ALA A 53 -3.11 4.13 -0.97
C ALA A 53 -3.14 3.98 0.57
N LEU A 54 -2.20 3.21 1.12
CA LEU A 54 -2.03 3.02 2.55
C LEU A 54 -1.08 4.08 3.12
N VAL A 55 -1.53 4.83 4.13
CA VAL A 55 -0.69 5.84 4.81
C VAL A 55 -0.01 5.21 6.02
N CYS A 56 1.32 5.23 6.04
CA CYS A 56 2.13 4.72 7.14
C CYS A 56 2.93 5.83 7.83
N ARG A 57 3.01 5.77 9.17
CA ARG A 57 3.67 6.79 9.99
C ARG A 57 5.13 6.49 10.26
N GLY A 58 5.96 7.52 10.28
CA GLY A 58 7.37 7.43 10.65
C GLY A 58 8.14 6.40 9.82
N ALA A 59 8.77 5.44 10.50
CA ALA A 59 9.58 4.39 9.87
C ALA A 59 8.78 3.12 9.50
N GLN A 60 7.44 3.14 9.66
CA GLN A 60 6.61 1.98 9.33
C GLN A 60 6.61 1.67 7.84
N ARG A 61 6.40 0.40 7.51
CA ARG A 61 6.35 -0.10 6.13
C ARG A 61 5.00 -0.75 5.85
N ALA A 62 4.62 -0.80 4.57
CA ALA A 62 3.44 -1.55 4.16
C ALA A 62 3.72 -3.05 4.12
N CYS A 63 2.77 -3.83 4.66
CA CYS A 63 2.66 -5.26 4.49
C CYS A 63 1.21 -5.60 4.15
N GLY A 64 0.94 -5.96 2.89
CA GLY A 64 -0.44 -6.11 2.42
C GLY A 64 -1.21 -4.80 2.57
N GLY A 65 -2.28 -4.82 3.37
CA GLY A 65 -3.16 -3.67 3.62
C GLY A 65 -2.92 -2.94 4.94
N GLN A 66 -1.80 -3.19 5.63
CA GLN A 66 -1.50 -2.60 6.94
C GLN A 66 -0.05 -2.14 7.05
N CYS A 67 0.19 -1.17 7.93
CA CYS A 67 1.52 -0.68 8.27
C CYS A 67 2.09 -1.52 9.41
N TYR A 68 3.37 -1.85 9.33
CA TYR A 68 4.08 -2.57 10.38
C TYR A 68 5.40 -1.89 10.72
N ASP A 69 5.83 -2.04 11.98
CA ASP A 69 7.14 -1.56 12.40
C ASP A 69 8.19 -2.65 12.14
N PRO A 70 9.14 -2.46 11.21
CA PRO A 70 10.13 -3.49 10.88
C PRO A 70 11.13 -3.80 12.01
N PHE A 71 11.17 -3.01 13.08
CA PHE A 71 11.96 -3.31 14.27
C PHE A 71 11.28 -4.39 15.14
N TYR A 72 9.96 -4.27 15.30
CA TYR A 72 9.17 -5.16 16.17
C TYR A 72 8.46 -6.31 15.40
N GLN A 73 8.22 -6.11 14.11
CA GLN A 73 7.38 -6.96 13.29
C GLN A 73 8.08 -7.35 11.98
N SER A 74 7.64 -8.46 11.41
CA SER A 74 8.03 -8.97 10.10
C SER A 74 6.80 -9.04 9.19
N CYS A 75 7.04 -9.01 7.89
CA CYS A 75 6.00 -9.19 6.88
C CYS A 75 6.23 -10.51 6.15
N SER A 76 5.28 -11.43 6.24
CA SER A 76 5.30 -12.72 5.55
C SER A 76 4.02 -12.89 4.73
N THR A 77 4.16 -12.98 3.41
CA THR A 77 3.02 -13.19 2.49
C THR A 77 1.88 -12.16 2.68
N GLY A 78 2.24 -10.91 2.95
CA GLY A 78 1.26 -9.82 3.19
C GLY A 78 0.60 -9.85 4.57
N ARG A 79 1.06 -10.73 5.49
CA ARG A 79 0.66 -10.78 6.89
C ARG A 79 1.78 -10.26 7.78
N VAL A 80 1.40 -9.44 8.76
CA VAL A 80 2.32 -8.95 9.80
C VAL A 80 2.42 -9.98 10.92
N GLU A 81 3.65 -10.27 11.34
CA GLU A 81 3.97 -11.20 12.42
C GLU A 81 5.00 -10.58 13.37
N CYS A 82 5.11 -11.06 14.60
CA CYS A 82 6.16 -10.60 15.51
C CYS A 82 7.54 -11.12 15.06
N ALA A 83 8.54 -10.26 15.08
CA ALA A 83 9.89 -10.60 14.65
C ALA A 83 10.75 -11.17 15.79
N GLY A 84 11.57 -12.18 15.49
CA GLY A 84 12.59 -12.69 16.42
C GLY A 84 12.00 -13.31 17.69
N SER A 85 12.47 -12.86 18.85
CA SER A 85 12.04 -13.33 20.18
C SER A 85 10.77 -12.68 20.70
N GLN A 86 10.21 -11.74 19.96
CA GLN A 86 9.03 -10.99 20.39
C GLN A 86 7.79 -11.86 20.43
N LYS A 87 6.85 -11.45 21.28
CA LYS A 87 5.59 -12.15 21.51
C LYS A 87 4.42 -11.26 21.11
N PRO A 88 3.31 -11.84 20.63
CA PRO A 88 2.10 -11.08 20.39
C PRO A 88 1.47 -10.63 21.71
N CYS A 89 1.05 -9.38 21.75
CA CYS A 89 0.26 -8.75 22.80
C CYS A 89 -0.94 -8.06 22.12
N GLY A 90 -1.99 -8.85 21.86
CA GLY A 90 -3.12 -8.38 21.04
C GLY A 90 -2.66 -8.14 19.60
N GLU A 91 -2.85 -6.92 19.11
CA GLU A 91 -2.44 -6.50 17.75
C GLU A 91 -0.98 -5.99 17.69
N GLN A 92 -0.28 -5.93 18.83
CA GLN A 92 1.09 -5.44 18.94
C GLN A 92 2.07 -6.57 19.24
N CYS A 93 3.35 -6.33 18.99
CA CYS A 93 4.44 -7.20 19.40
C CYS A 93 5.22 -6.51 20.51
N TYR A 94 5.65 -7.28 21.50
CA TYR A 94 6.46 -6.80 22.61
C TYR A 94 7.64 -7.73 22.85
N ASP A 95 8.72 -7.20 23.42
CA ASP A 95 9.85 -8.02 23.86
C ASP A 95 9.67 -8.47 25.31
N PRO A 96 9.36 -9.75 25.59
CA PRO A 96 9.17 -10.24 26.96
C PRO A 96 10.43 -10.21 27.82
N ALA A 97 11.62 -9.95 27.25
CA ALA A 97 12.84 -9.78 28.02
C ALA A 97 12.97 -8.39 28.65
N THR A 98 12.29 -7.38 28.08
CA THR A 98 12.46 -5.97 28.45
C THR A 98 11.14 -5.25 28.75
N GLU A 99 10.01 -5.81 28.32
CA GLU A 99 8.69 -5.20 28.38
C GLU A 99 7.64 -6.18 28.92
N ASP A 100 6.59 -5.62 29.53
CA ASP A 100 5.39 -6.36 29.93
C ASP A 100 4.25 -6.11 28.95
N CYS A 101 3.55 -7.18 28.54
CA CYS A 101 2.35 -7.05 27.72
C CYS A 101 1.21 -6.43 28.53
N ARG A 102 0.93 -5.16 28.27
CA ARG A 102 -0.23 -4.45 28.82
C ARG A 102 -1.31 -4.32 27.76
N LEU A 103 -2.21 -5.29 27.71
CA LEU A 103 -3.46 -5.12 26.98
C LEU A 103 -4.27 -4.04 27.70
N GLU A 104 -4.41 -2.87 27.09
CA GLU A 104 -5.44 -1.93 27.51
C GLU A 104 -6.78 -2.58 27.17
N VAL A 105 -7.39 -3.21 28.17
CA VAL A 105 -8.79 -3.61 28.10
C VAL A 105 -9.58 -2.32 27.96
N LYS A 106 -9.99 -2.00 26.72
CA LYS A 106 -11.07 -1.05 26.48
C LYS A 106 -12.32 -1.65 27.13
N ASP A 107 -12.50 -1.38 28.42
CA ASP A 107 -13.77 -1.61 29.09
C ASP A 107 -14.80 -0.80 28.30
N ASN A 108 -15.64 -1.52 27.54
CA ASN A 108 -16.78 -0.95 26.84
C ASN A 108 -17.78 -0.51 27.92
N GLN A 109 -17.54 0.65 28.52
CA GLN A 109 -18.49 1.26 29.42
C GLN A 109 -19.72 1.63 28.57
N PRO A 110 -20.90 0.99 28.75
CA PRO A 110 -22.09 1.41 28.02
C PRO A 110 -22.43 2.82 28.46
N GLU A 111 -22.53 3.75 27.50
CA GLU A 111 -23.07 5.09 27.73
C GLU A 111 -24.43 4.94 28.43
N ARG A 112 -24.48 5.38 29.69
CA ARG A 112 -25.68 5.34 30.52
C ARG A 112 -26.63 6.42 30.01
N ALA A 113 -27.77 5.97 29.50
CA ALA A 113 -28.93 6.77 29.10
C ALA A 113 -29.47 7.65 30.25
#